data_AF-A0A2Z6R244-F1
#
_entry.id   AF-A0A2Z6R244-F1
#
_cell.length_a   1.000
_cell.length_b   1.000
_cell.length_c   1.000
_cell.angle_alpha   90.00
_cell.angle_beta   90.00
_cell.angle_gamma   90.00
#
_symmetry.space_group_name_H-M   'P 1'
#
loop_
_entity.id
_entity.type
_entity.pdbx_description
1 polymer ?
#
loop_
_entity_poly.entity_id
_entity_poly.type
_entity_poly.pdbx_seq_one_letter_code
_entity_poly.pdbx_strand_id
1 'polypeptide(L)'
;MGPFLYRGNNATQEFVQKLDQELIEINNVLAIKRERKVTEEDKKKFAEADTCWICKGKFAIDTEEIERLESKIVSLNEKLEKFNKKSAEYSGIKTTIEKATKAIASEKAKANKVWNHCHITGKFRGSAHRDCNFKLQIEPWKIPIPVVFHNFRSYDSHLVCESVGHSVNAHQIKVIAETFERYKSMKVGQLKYIDSQ
;
A
#
# COMPACT_ATOMS: atom_id res chain seq x y z
N MET A 1 25.69 -11.60 2.31
CA MET A 1 26.53 -10.88 3.29
C MET A 1 26.25 -11.48 4.66
N GLY A 2 27.29 -11.80 5.42
CA GLY A 2 27.15 -12.33 6.80
C GLY A 2 26.76 -11.22 7.79
N PRO A 3 26.54 -11.55 9.07
CA PRO A 3 26.20 -10.55 10.09
C PRO A 3 27.33 -9.51 10.23
N PHE A 4 26.96 -8.22 10.22
CA PHE A 4 27.89 -7.12 10.50
C PHE A 4 27.96 -6.88 12.01
N LEU A 5 29.18 -6.68 12.52
CA LEU A 5 29.41 -6.36 13.91
C LEU A 5 30.04 -4.98 14.02
N TYR A 6 29.31 -4.04 14.63
CA TYR A 6 29.76 -2.67 14.87
C TYR A 6 30.27 -2.55 16.31
N ARG A 7 31.43 -1.92 16.51
CA ARG A 7 32.06 -1.71 17.83
C ARG A 7 32.77 -0.36 17.88
N GLY A 8 33.02 0.15 19.09
CA GLY A 8 33.68 1.43 19.33
C GLY A 8 32.70 2.60 19.45
N ASN A 9 33.23 3.80 19.72
CA ASN A 9 32.43 4.97 20.08
C ASN A 9 31.48 5.46 18.98
N ASN A 10 31.77 5.16 17.71
CA ASN A 10 30.96 5.57 16.56
C ASN A 10 30.09 4.44 15.99
N ALA A 11 29.96 3.31 16.71
CA ALA A 11 29.32 2.10 16.18
C ALA A 11 27.89 2.35 15.64
N THR A 12 27.11 3.20 16.32
CA THR A 12 25.74 3.53 15.95
C THR A 12 25.68 4.45 14.73
N GLN A 13 26.63 5.37 14.58
CA GLN A 13 26.75 6.24 13.40
C GLN A 13 27.12 5.42 12.16
N GLU A 14 28.12 4.55 12.27
CA GLU A 14 28.54 3.63 11.19
C GLU A 14 27.39 2.70 10.78
N PHE A 15 26.61 2.23 11.75
CA PHE A 15 25.41 1.44 11.48
C PHE A 15 24.37 2.23 10.66
N VAL A 16 24.05 3.47 11.06
CA VAL A 16 23.09 4.32 10.32
C VAL A 16 23.60 4.65 8.91
N GLN A 17 24.88 4.99 8.75
CA GLN A 17 25.48 5.25 7.44
C GLN A 17 25.41 4.03 6.54
N LYS A 18 25.65 2.83 7.09
CA LYS A 18 25.51 1.59 6.34
C LYS A 18 24.06 1.34 5.94
N LEU A 19 23.07 1.62 6.81
CA LEU A 19 21.66 1.55 6.44
C LEU A 19 21.29 2.51 5.29
N ASP A 20 21.83 3.72 5.30
CA ASP A 20 21.62 4.69 4.22
C ASP A 20 22.20 4.17 2.88
N GLN A 21 23.37 3.53 2.90
CA GLN A 21 23.93 2.88 1.71
C GLN A 21 23.09 1.68 1.25
N GLU A 22 22.67 0.81 2.16
CA GLU A 22 21.80 -0.33 1.82
C GLU A 22 20.45 0.14 1.25
N LEU A 23 19.92 1.26 1.73
CA LEU A 23 18.70 1.86 1.17
C LEU A 23 18.86 2.23 -0.31
N ILE A 24 20.02 2.76 -0.71
CA ILE A 24 20.32 3.07 -2.10
C ILE A 24 20.34 1.78 -2.93
N GLU A 25 21.04 0.75 -2.46
CA GLU A 25 21.11 -0.54 -3.16
C GLU A 25 19.74 -1.20 -3.30
N ILE A 26 18.93 -1.19 -2.24
CA ILE A 26 17.55 -1.68 -2.27
C ILE A 26 16.74 -0.93 -3.33
N ASN A 27 16.83 0.40 -3.36
CA ASN A 27 16.08 1.19 -4.34
C ASN A 27 16.54 0.93 -5.78
N ASN A 28 17.84 0.76 -6.01
CA ASN A 28 18.37 0.35 -7.32
C ASN A 28 17.78 -0.99 -7.74
N VAL A 29 17.71 -1.99 -6.85
CA VAL A 29 17.09 -3.29 -7.12
C VAL A 29 15.59 -3.15 -7.40
N LEU A 30 14.87 -2.35 -6.60
CA LEU A 30 13.43 -2.13 -6.77
C LEU A 30 13.10 -1.36 -8.06
N ALA A 31 14.02 -0.54 -8.56
CA ALA A 31 13.86 0.19 -9.82
C ALA A 31 13.97 -0.71 -11.06
N ILE A 32 14.53 -1.91 -10.93
CA ILE A 32 14.62 -2.87 -12.03
C ILE A 32 13.22 -3.39 -12.37
N LYS A 33 12.73 -3.04 -13.56
CA LYS A 33 11.51 -3.62 -14.11
C LYS A 33 11.78 -5.04 -14.59
N ARG A 34 11.38 -6.02 -13.79
CA ARG A 34 11.44 -7.44 -14.18
C ARG A 34 10.24 -7.80 -15.04
N GLU A 35 10.49 -8.56 -16.10
CA GLU A 35 9.43 -9.17 -16.86
C GLU A 35 8.74 -10.28 -16.06
N ARG A 36 7.44 -10.44 -16.29
CA ARG A 36 6.67 -11.52 -15.68
C ARG A 36 7.10 -12.87 -16.27
N LYS A 37 7.29 -13.85 -15.39
CA LYS A 37 7.43 -15.25 -15.80
C LYS A 37 6.03 -15.82 -16.03
N VAL A 38 5.82 -16.41 -17.19
CA VAL A 38 4.54 -17.00 -17.57
C VAL A 38 4.77 -18.50 -17.78
N THR A 39 4.02 -19.32 -17.03
CA THR A 39 3.99 -20.78 -17.15
C THR A 39 2.58 -21.21 -17.54
N GLU A 40 2.42 -22.39 -18.14
CA GLU A 40 1.10 -22.92 -18.48
C GLU A 40 0.30 -23.25 -17.22
N GLU A 41 0.95 -23.72 -16.16
CA GLU A 41 0.31 -23.98 -14.87
C GLU A 41 -0.27 -22.70 -14.26
N ASP A 42 0.47 -21.59 -14.32
CA ASP A 42 -0.02 -20.31 -13.79
C ASP A 42 -1.12 -19.72 -14.69
N LYS A 43 -1.09 -19.95 -16.01
CA LYS A 43 -2.19 -19.56 -16.91
C LYS A 43 -3.47 -20.28 -16.53
N LYS A 44 -3.37 -21.58 -16.25
CA LYS A 44 -4.50 -22.38 -15.77
C LYS A 44 -5.04 -21.84 -14.43
N LYS A 45 -4.17 -21.63 -13.44
CA LYS A 45 -4.58 -21.01 -12.15
C LYS A 45 -5.25 -19.66 -12.34
N PHE A 46 -4.72 -18.82 -13.25
CA PHE A 46 -5.29 -17.52 -13.52
C PHE A 46 -6.69 -17.61 -14.14
N ALA A 47 -6.87 -18.50 -15.11
CA ALA A 47 -8.14 -18.74 -15.78
C ALA A 47 -9.20 -19.25 -14.80
N GLU A 48 -8.85 -20.27 -14.00
CA GLU A 48 -9.75 -20.94 -13.05
C GLU A 48 -10.09 -20.11 -11.81
N ALA A 49 -9.26 -19.12 -11.46
CA ALA A 49 -9.53 -18.27 -10.30
C ALA A 49 -10.82 -17.46 -10.44
N ASP A 50 -11.72 -17.66 -9.47
CA ASP A 50 -12.99 -16.98 -9.28
C ASP A 50 -12.92 -15.85 -8.23
N THR A 51 -11.84 -15.81 -7.45
CA THR A 51 -11.62 -14.89 -6.33
C THR A 51 -10.25 -14.22 -6.38
N CYS A 52 -10.21 -12.99 -5.89
CA CYS A 52 -9.00 -12.17 -5.77
C CYS A 52 -8.09 -12.70 -4.66
N TRP A 53 -6.85 -13.04 -4.97
CA TRP A 53 -5.93 -13.59 -3.97
C TRP A 53 -5.58 -12.60 -2.84
N ILE A 54 -5.76 -11.28 -3.08
CA ILE A 54 -5.47 -10.19 -2.15
C ILE A 54 -6.64 -9.98 -1.18
N CYS A 55 -7.82 -9.61 -1.68
CA CYS A 55 -8.97 -9.28 -0.82
C CYS A 55 -9.96 -10.43 -0.61
N LYS A 56 -9.77 -11.56 -1.29
CA LYS A 56 -10.65 -12.74 -1.30
C LYS A 56 -12.04 -12.51 -1.90
N GLY A 57 -12.34 -11.32 -2.42
CA GLY A 57 -13.59 -11.02 -3.11
C GLY A 57 -13.69 -11.69 -4.48
N LYS A 58 -14.91 -11.96 -4.95
CA LYS A 58 -15.17 -12.59 -6.26
C LYS A 58 -14.84 -11.66 -7.43
N PHE A 59 -14.54 -12.26 -8.59
CA PHE A 59 -14.44 -11.55 -9.87
C PHE A 59 -15.79 -11.40 -10.58
N ALA A 60 -16.74 -12.28 -10.27
CA ALA A 60 -18.11 -12.15 -10.75
C ALA A 60 -18.72 -10.84 -10.26
N ILE A 61 -19.42 -10.17 -11.15
CA ILE A 61 -20.16 -8.93 -10.87
C ILE A 61 -21.55 -9.32 -10.38
N ASP A 62 -22.06 -8.61 -9.38
CA ASP A 62 -23.46 -8.70 -8.98
C ASP A 62 -24.35 -7.87 -9.93
N THR A 63 -24.85 -8.51 -10.97
CA THR A 63 -25.69 -7.85 -11.99
C THR A 63 -27.00 -7.35 -11.41
N GLU A 64 -27.62 -8.10 -10.48
CA GLU A 64 -28.89 -7.72 -9.85
C GLU A 64 -28.73 -6.43 -9.01
N GLU A 65 -27.64 -6.32 -8.24
CA GLU A 65 -27.35 -5.12 -7.48
C GLU A 65 -27.04 -3.92 -8.40
N ILE A 66 -26.36 -4.13 -9.54
CA ILE A 66 -26.15 -3.07 -10.53
C ILE A 66 -27.48 -2.58 -11.10
N GLU A 67 -28.35 -3.48 -11.55
CA GLU A 67 -29.66 -3.13 -12.12
C GLU A 67 -30.53 -2.38 -11.10
N ARG A 68 -30.49 -2.81 -9.83
CA ARG A 68 -31.17 -2.14 -8.73
C ARG A 68 -30.66 -0.71 -8.51
N LEU A 69 -29.33 -0.52 -8.51
CA LEU A 69 -28.71 0.79 -8.34
C LEU A 69 -28.97 1.70 -9.55
N GLU A 70 -28.93 1.17 -10.77
CA GLU A 70 -29.26 1.90 -12.00
C GLU A 70 -30.73 2.36 -11.98
N SER A 71 -31.66 1.49 -11.61
CA SER A 71 -33.07 1.83 -11.42
C SER A 71 -33.27 2.92 -10.35
N LYS A 72 -32.53 2.83 -9.24
CA LYS A 72 -32.55 3.85 -8.18
C LYS A 72 -32.06 5.20 -8.70
N ILE A 73 -30.99 5.24 -9.49
CA ILE A 73 -30.46 6.48 -10.08
C ILE A 73 -31.49 7.14 -11.01
N VAL A 74 -32.18 6.35 -11.85
CA VAL A 74 -33.26 6.87 -12.72
C VAL A 74 -34.33 7.57 -11.88
N SER A 75 -34.84 6.91 -10.84
CA SER A 75 -35.87 7.49 -9.97
C SER A 75 -35.41 8.75 -9.22
N LEU A 76 -34.12 8.84 -8.88
CA LEU A 76 -33.55 10.01 -8.20
C LEU A 76 -33.37 11.18 -9.16
N ASN A 77 -32.96 10.92 -10.42
CA ASN A 77 -32.87 11.95 -11.45
C ASN A 77 -34.25 12.55 -11.77
N GLU A 78 -35.29 11.72 -11.90
CA GLU A 78 -36.67 12.21 -12.09
C GLU A 78 -37.16 13.09 -10.93
N LYS A 79 -36.75 12.77 -9.69
CA LYS A 79 -37.03 13.61 -8.52
C LYS A 79 -36.23 14.90 -8.56
N LEU A 80 -34.96 14.83 -8.95
CA LEU A 80 -34.04 15.98 -9.03
C LEU A 80 -34.59 17.09 -9.94
N GLU A 81 -35.18 16.73 -11.09
CA GLU A 81 -35.82 17.67 -12.03
C GLU A 81 -36.97 18.50 -11.42
N LYS A 82 -37.58 18.00 -10.32
CA LYS A 82 -38.69 18.68 -9.63
C LYS A 82 -38.23 19.68 -8.56
N PHE A 83 -36.93 19.70 -8.23
CA PHE A 83 -36.37 20.58 -7.20
C PHE A 83 -35.56 21.73 -7.79
N ASN A 84 -35.61 22.88 -7.12
CA ASN A 84 -34.79 24.02 -7.49
C ASN A 84 -33.30 23.73 -7.21
N LYS A 85 -32.42 24.02 -8.17
CA LYS A 85 -30.96 23.78 -8.10
C LYS A 85 -30.26 24.43 -6.89
N LYS A 86 -30.87 25.43 -6.26
CA LYS A 86 -30.35 26.10 -5.05
C LYS A 86 -30.84 25.50 -3.72
N SER A 87 -31.72 24.49 -3.75
CA SER A 87 -32.27 23.89 -2.53
C SER A 87 -31.30 22.87 -1.91
N ALA A 88 -31.41 22.68 -0.59
CA ALA A 88 -30.63 21.68 0.13
C ALA A 88 -31.01 20.24 -0.29
N GLU A 89 -32.26 20.03 -0.69
CA GLU A 89 -32.76 18.74 -1.19
C GLU A 89 -32.11 18.37 -2.53
N TYR A 90 -31.93 19.33 -3.44
CA TYR A 90 -31.23 19.10 -4.71
C TYR A 90 -29.80 18.62 -4.48
N SER A 91 -29.06 19.25 -3.57
CA SER A 91 -27.68 18.85 -3.25
C SER A 91 -27.63 17.47 -2.57
N GLY A 92 -28.59 17.14 -1.70
CA GLY A 92 -28.72 15.83 -1.08
C GLY A 92 -29.02 14.70 -2.08
N ILE A 93 -29.93 14.94 -3.03
CA ILE A 93 -30.25 13.95 -4.08
C ILE A 93 -29.06 13.77 -5.02
N LYS A 94 -28.41 14.86 -5.43
CA LYS A 94 -27.21 14.81 -6.30
C LYS A 94 -26.08 14.00 -5.66
N THR A 95 -25.76 14.25 -4.39
CA THR A 95 -24.72 13.46 -3.68
C THR A 95 -25.09 11.99 -3.54
N THR A 96 -26.38 11.67 -3.44
CA THR A 96 -26.85 10.27 -3.40
C THR A 96 -26.68 9.59 -4.75
N ILE A 97 -26.97 10.28 -5.86
CA ILE A 97 -26.73 9.79 -7.22
C ILE A 97 -25.24 9.55 -7.42
N GLU A 98 -24.38 10.50 -7.06
CA GLU A 98 -22.92 10.36 -7.15
C GLU A 98 -22.40 9.13 -6.39
N LYS A 99 -22.91 8.89 -5.17
CA LYS A 99 -22.56 7.70 -4.38
C LYS A 99 -23.00 6.41 -5.07
N ALA A 100 -24.22 6.35 -5.61
CA ALA A 100 -24.74 5.18 -6.30
C ALA A 100 -23.96 4.89 -7.60
N THR A 101 -23.65 5.92 -8.39
CA THR A 101 -22.81 5.80 -9.60
C THR A 101 -21.42 5.27 -9.25
N LYS A 102 -20.83 5.76 -8.16
CA LYS A 102 -19.53 5.27 -7.68
C LYS A 102 -19.59 3.81 -7.21
N ALA A 103 -20.69 3.39 -6.59
CA ALA A 103 -20.90 2.00 -6.18
C ALA A 103 -21.00 1.07 -7.41
N ILE A 104 -21.78 1.45 -8.43
CA ILE A 104 -21.87 0.69 -9.69
C ILE A 104 -20.49 0.58 -10.36
N ALA A 105 -19.76 1.69 -10.45
CA ALA A 105 -18.42 1.69 -11.04
C ALA A 105 -17.47 0.77 -10.26
N SER A 106 -17.54 0.78 -8.92
CA SER A 106 -16.76 -0.11 -8.06
C SER A 106 -17.13 -1.58 -8.24
N GLU A 107 -18.42 -1.90 -8.44
CA GLU A 107 -18.88 -3.27 -8.67
C GLU A 107 -18.40 -3.78 -10.03
N LYS A 108 -18.58 -2.98 -11.09
CA LYS A 108 -18.08 -3.28 -12.44
C LYS A 108 -16.56 -3.43 -12.46
N ALA A 109 -15.83 -2.66 -11.65
CA ALA A 109 -14.38 -2.76 -11.56
C ALA A 109 -13.88 -4.11 -11.00
N LYS A 110 -14.70 -4.86 -10.24
CA LYS A 110 -14.34 -6.20 -9.74
C LYS A 110 -14.21 -7.24 -10.87
N ALA A 111 -14.80 -6.99 -12.03
CA ALA A 111 -14.64 -7.85 -13.20
C ALA A 111 -13.22 -7.80 -13.78
N ASN A 112 -12.47 -6.74 -13.51
CA ASN A 112 -11.13 -6.53 -14.06
C ASN A 112 -10.11 -7.41 -13.35
N LYS A 113 -10.11 -8.70 -13.68
CA LYS A 113 -9.15 -9.70 -13.25
C LYS A 113 -7.79 -9.44 -13.92
N VAL A 114 -6.76 -9.25 -13.11
CA VAL A 114 -5.39 -8.95 -13.56
C VAL A 114 -4.37 -9.94 -13.00
N TRP A 115 -3.34 -10.20 -13.77
CA TRP A 115 -2.24 -11.09 -13.42
C TRP A 115 -1.26 -10.40 -12.46
N ASN A 116 -1.40 -10.65 -11.17
CA ASN A 116 -0.48 -10.10 -10.18
C ASN A 116 0.77 -11.00 -10.05
N HIS A 117 1.94 -10.39 -10.14
CA HIS A 117 3.24 -11.08 -10.05
C HIS A 117 4.20 -10.34 -9.10
N CYS A 118 5.28 -11.00 -8.72
CA CYS A 118 6.34 -10.41 -7.92
C CYS A 118 7.28 -9.58 -8.81
N HIS A 119 7.45 -8.30 -8.53
CA HIS A 119 8.35 -7.43 -9.32
C HIS A 119 9.85 -7.73 -9.11
N ILE A 120 10.21 -8.53 -8.09
CA ILE A 120 11.60 -8.95 -7.84
C ILE A 120 11.90 -10.27 -8.58
N THR A 121 11.01 -11.26 -8.48
CA THR A 121 11.26 -12.62 -9.01
C THR A 121 10.59 -12.91 -10.35
N GLY A 122 9.64 -12.07 -10.76
CA GLY A 122 8.78 -12.26 -11.94
C GLY A 122 7.68 -13.32 -11.74
N LYS A 123 7.68 -14.06 -10.62
CA LYS A 123 6.77 -15.19 -10.39
C LYS A 123 5.33 -14.75 -10.19
N PHE A 124 4.38 -15.52 -10.69
CA PHE A 124 2.95 -15.34 -10.43
C PHE A 124 2.65 -15.47 -8.94
N ARG A 125 1.77 -14.60 -8.43
CA ARG A 125 1.27 -14.67 -7.04
C ARG A 125 -0.20 -15.07 -6.98
N GLY A 126 -0.98 -14.67 -7.98
CA GLY A 126 -2.41 -14.96 -8.06
C GLY A 126 -3.18 -13.97 -8.93
N SER A 127 -4.45 -14.28 -9.16
CA SER A 127 -5.40 -13.39 -9.83
C SER A 127 -5.89 -12.32 -8.88
N ALA A 128 -5.78 -11.05 -9.24
CA ALA A 128 -6.22 -9.93 -8.40
C ALA A 128 -7.22 -9.04 -9.13
N HIS A 129 -8.01 -8.26 -8.39
CA HIS A 129 -8.69 -7.11 -8.97
C HIS A 129 -7.64 -6.08 -9.39
N ARG A 130 -7.90 -5.34 -10.47
CA ARG A 130 -7.04 -4.23 -10.92
C ARG A 130 -6.70 -3.27 -9.78
N ASP A 131 -7.68 -2.84 -9.01
CA ASP A 131 -7.48 -1.88 -7.91
C ASP A 131 -6.70 -2.50 -6.74
N CYS A 132 -6.92 -3.79 -6.46
CA CYS A 132 -6.14 -4.49 -5.44
C CYS A 132 -4.67 -4.62 -5.86
N ASN A 133 -4.42 -4.88 -7.14
CA ASN A 133 -3.07 -4.95 -7.71
C ASN A 133 -2.37 -3.59 -7.65
N PHE A 134 -3.05 -2.49 -7.99
CA PHE A 134 -2.48 -1.14 -7.91
C PHE A 134 -2.03 -0.76 -6.49
N LYS A 135 -2.73 -1.20 -5.45
CA LYS A 135 -2.32 -0.98 -4.06
C LYS A 135 -0.99 -1.65 -3.70
N LEU A 136 -0.56 -2.66 -4.46
CA LEU A 136 0.72 -3.34 -4.27
C LEU A 136 1.81 -2.84 -5.24
N GLN A 137 1.57 -1.74 -5.95
CA GLN A 137 2.56 -1.14 -6.82
C GLN A 137 3.81 -0.77 -6.03
N ILE A 138 4.96 -1.22 -6.52
CA ILE A 138 6.26 -0.83 -5.99
C ILE A 138 6.66 0.47 -6.68
N GLU A 139 6.72 1.55 -5.90
CA GLU A 139 7.34 2.81 -6.30
C GLU A 139 8.71 2.93 -5.61
N PRO A 140 9.81 2.70 -6.35
CA PRO A 140 11.15 2.92 -5.83
C PRO A 140 11.29 4.35 -5.33
N TRP A 141 12.13 4.55 -4.33
CA TRP A 141 12.40 5.85 -3.70
C TRP A 141 11.24 6.46 -2.90
N LYS A 142 10.05 5.82 -2.90
CA LYS A 142 8.87 6.26 -2.13
C LYS A 142 8.39 5.24 -1.13
N ILE A 143 8.51 3.95 -1.46
CA ILE A 143 8.01 2.87 -0.60
C ILE A 143 8.77 2.82 0.74
N PRO A 144 8.08 2.77 1.88
CA PRO A 144 8.75 2.60 3.17
C PRO A 144 9.46 1.25 3.27
N ILE A 145 10.73 1.26 3.67
CA ILE A 145 11.55 0.06 3.89
C ILE A 145 11.62 -0.21 5.40
N PRO A 146 11.10 -1.34 5.90
CA PRO A 146 11.14 -1.64 7.32
C PRO A 146 12.56 -2.01 7.77
N VAL A 147 13.02 -1.35 8.84
CA VAL A 147 14.20 -1.77 9.62
C VAL A 147 13.69 -2.38 10.91
N VAL A 148 13.87 -3.69 11.07
CA VAL A 148 13.29 -4.46 12.17
C VAL A 148 14.32 -4.64 13.27
N PHE A 149 13.96 -4.25 14.49
CA PHE A 149 14.78 -4.44 15.69
C PHE A 149 14.11 -5.42 16.65
N HIS A 150 14.92 -6.09 17.46
CA HIS A 150 14.43 -7.01 18.49
C HIS A 150 13.99 -6.30 19.79
N ASN A 151 14.35 -5.03 19.97
CA ASN A 151 13.99 -4.24 21.15
C ASN A 151 13.95 -2.72 20.86
N PHE A 152 13.29 -2.31 19.78
CA PHE A 152 13.26 -0.89 19.39
C PHE A 152 12.58 -0.03 20.46
N ARG A 153 11.44 -0.47 21.02
CA ARG A 153 10.58 0.37 21.87
C ARG A 153 11.22 0.84 23.18
N SER A 154 12.36 0.26 23.55
CA SER A 154 13.07 0.60 24.78
C SER A 154 14.46 1.15 24.48
N TYR A 155 15.51 0.58 25.06
CA TYR A 155 16.85 1.16 25.12
C TYR A 155 17.47 1.44 23.74
N ASP A 156 17.39 0.48 22.80
CA ASP A 156 18.08 0.55 21.51
C ASP A 156 17.66 1.75 20.67
N SER A 157 16.41 2.21 20.81
CA SER A 157 15.94 3.37 20.05
C SER A 157 16.68 4.65 20.41
N HIS A 158 17.12 4.85 21.65
CA HIS A 158 17.79 6.09 22.07
C HIS A 158 19.14 6.26 21.35
N LEU A 159 19.92 5.19 21.30
CA LEU A 159 21.22 5.15 20.62
C LEU A 159 21.09 5.38 19.10
N VAL A 160 20.06 4.78 18.51
CA VAL A 160 19.77 4.95 17.08
C VAL A 160 19.23 6.36 16.81
N CYS A 161 18.36 6.90 17.68
CA CYS A 161 17.77 8.24 17.57
C CYS A 161 18.83 9.35 17.55
N GLU A 162 19.86 9.24 18.37
CA GLU A 162 21.00 10.16 18.34
C GLU A 162 21.73 10.11 16.99
N SER A 163 21.96 8.89 16.48
CA SER A 163 22.75 8.68 15.27
C SER A 163 21.98 9.03 13.99
N VAL A 164 20.65 8.85 13.95
CA VAL A 164 19.83 9.23 12.78
C VAL A 164 19.75 10.74 12.57
N GLY A 165 20.07 11.55 13.59
CA GLY A 165 20.24 12.99 13.42
C GLY A 165 21.37 13.35 12.44
N HIS A 166 22.32 12.43 12.22
CA HIS A 166 23.41 12.56 11.25
C HIS A 166 23.14 11.83 9.92
N SER A 167 21.98 11.18 9.76
CA SER A 167 21.59 10.57 8.49
C SER A 167 21.38 11.62 7.40
N VAL A 168 21.63 11.26 6.15
CA VAL A 168 21.31 12.10 4.98
C VAL A 168 19.82 12.47 4.92
N ASN A 169 18.95 11.67 5.55
CA ASN A 169 17.50 11.84 5.60
C ASN A 169 17.00 12.43 6.93
N ALA A 170 17.87 12.97 7.78
CA ALA A 170 17.51 13.50 9.11
C ALA A 170 16.42 14.59 9.06
N HIS A 171 16.33 15.36 7.97
CA HIS A 171 15.30 16.37 7.76
C HIS A 171 13.87 15.80 7.62
N GLN A 172 13.72 14.48 7.47
CA GLN A 172 12.45 13.79 7.23
C GLN A 172 12.07 12.84 8.38
N ILE A 173 12.52 13.12 9.60
CA ILE A 173 12.20 12.31 10.78
C ILE A 173 10.73 12.50 11.18
N LYS A 174 10.02 11.39 11.36
CA LYS A 174 8.67 11.33 11.94
C LYS A 174 8.63 10.22 12.98
N VAL A 175 8.27 10.57 14.22
CA VAL A 175 8.26 9.64 15.35
C VAL A 175 6.82 9.43 15.84
N ILE A 176 6.48 8.18 16.16
CA ILE A 176 5.28 7.83 16.92
C ILE A 176 5.75 7.38 18.30
N ALA A 177 5.62 8.27 19.28
CA ALA A 177 5.98 8.00 20.66
C ALA A 177 4.82 7.33 21.42
N GLU A 178 5.14 6.42 22.34
CA GLU A 178 4.21 5.91 23.36
C GLU A 178 4.36 6.70 24.67
N THR A 179 5.60 7.04 25.02
CA THR A 179 5.96 7.91 26.15
C THR A 179 7.16 8.77 25.76
N PHE A 180 7.63 9.66 26.65
CA PHE A 180 8.84 10.45 26.39
C PHE A 180 10.11 9.60 26.17
N GLU A 181 10.15 8.38 26.72
CA GLU A 181 11.30 7.46 26.65
C GLU A 181 11.02 6.22 25.79
N ARG A 182 9.84 6.11 25.17
CA ARG A 182 9.46 4.91 24.40
C ARG A 182 8.88 5.28 23.06
N TYR A 183 9.51 4.81 21.99
CA TYR A 183 9.08 5.05 20.61
C TYR A 183 8.46 3.79 20.02
N LYS A 184 7.19 3.89 19.59
CA LYS A 184 6.49 2.81 18.90
C LYS A 184 7.06 2.54 17.51
N SER A 185 7.40 3.62 16.81
CA SER A 185 8.05 3.56 15.50
C SER A 185 8.71 4.89 15.18
N MET A 186 9.79 4.85 14.42
CA MET A 186 10.43 6.02 13.84
C MET A 186 10.53 5.85 12.33
N LYS A 187 10.26 6.92 11.58
CA LYS A 187 10.46 6.97 10.14
C LYS A 187 11.49 8.04 9.83
N VAL A 188 12.51 7.70 9.06
CA VAL A 188 13.57 8.61 8.59
C VAL A 188 13.66 8.45 7.09
N GLY A 189 13.11 9.41 6.34
CA GLY A 189 12.95 9.27 4.89
C GLY A 189 12.13 8.02 4.52
N GLN A 190 12.74 7.06 3.81
CA GLN A 190 12.11 5.78 3.47
C GLN A 190 12.25 4.71 4.56
N LEU A 191 13.24 4.81 5.45
CA LEU A 191 13.47 3.80 6.49
C LEU A 191 12.40 3.93 7.57
N LYS A 192 11.75 2.81 7.88
CA LYS A 192 10.74 2.71 8.95
C LYS A 192 11.23 1.73 10.00
N TYR A 193 11.74 2.28 11.09
CA TYR A 193 12.20 1.55 12.27
C TYR A 193 10.97 1.02 13.02
N ILE A 194 10.90 -0.31 13.14
CA ILE A 194 9.83 -1.02 13.83
C ILE A 194 10.41 -2.06 14.77
N ASP A 195 9.66 -2.31 15.83
CA ASP A 195 9.94 -3.43 16.73
C ASP A 195 9.37 -4.72 16.13
N SER A 196 10.09 -5.83 16.34
CA SER A 196 9.60 -7.17 16.03
C SER A 196 8.55 -7.66 17.02
N GLN A 197 8.44 -7.03 18.20
CA GLN A 197 7.52 -7.36 19.28
C GLN A 197 6.20 -6.54 19.27
#